data_AF-A0A7C1KJT5-F1
#
_entry.id   AF-A0A7C1KJT5-F1
#
_cell.length_a   1.000
_cell.length_b   1.000
_cell.length_c   1.000
_cell.angle_alpha   90.00
_cell.angle_beta   90.00
_cell.angle_gamma   90.00
#
_symmetry.space_group_name_H-M   'P 1'
#
loop_
_entity.id
_entity.type
_entity.pdbx_description
1 polymer ?
#
loop_
_entity_poly.entity_id
_entity_poly.type
_entity_poly.pdbx_seq_one_letter_code
_entity_poly.pdbx_strand_id
1 'polypeptide(L)'
;MIPKPRFAFYEKVRIRTNDPAKAHLNGEVGAVIGRTETEDRTSWYYAVSLDKQHRVWCFDEHELEPIGEYARREDFFDGTLVKVRVDKQGRGTIEKPETED
;
A
#
# COMPACT_ATOMS: atom_id res chain seq x y z
N MET A 1 -17.78 -3.34 -16.29
CA MET A 1 -16.87 -2.18 -16.27
C MET A 1 -16.21 -2.20 -14.90
N ILE A 2 -14.89 -2.18 -14.84
CA ILE A 2 -14.16 -2.19 -13.56
C ILE A 2 -14.37 -0.82 -12.91
N PRO A 3 -14.79 -0.74 -11.64
CA PRO A 3 -14.96 0.55 -10.97
C PRO A 3 -13.62 1.29 -10.92
N LYS A 4 -13.65 2.61 -11.01
CA LYS A 4 -12.45 3.41 -10.76
C LYS A 4 -12.06 3.27 -9.29
N PRO A 5 -10.76 3.20 -8.96
CA PRO A 5 -10.33 3.16 -7.57
C PRO A 5 -10.77 4.44 -6.86
N ARG A 6 -11.40 4.29 -5.70
CA ARG A 6 -11.85 5.42 -4.88
C ARG A 6 -10.72 6.24 -4.31
N PHE A 7 -9.61 5.61 -3.92
CA PHE A 7 -8.47 6.28 -3.29
C PHE A 7 -7.26 6.39 -4.22
N ALA A 8 -6.62 7.55 -4.21
CA ALA A 8 -5.39 7.79 -4.95
C ALA A 8 -4.15 7.31 -4.16
N PHE A 9 -3.02 7.14 -4.87
CA PHE A 9 -1.75 6.91 -4.19
C PHE A 9 -1.42 8.09 -3.28
N TYR A 10 -0.87 7.76 -2.12
CA TYR A 10 -0.50 8.67 -1.03
C TYR A 10 -1.64 9.43 -0.38
N GLU A 11 -2.89 9.17 -0.77
CA GLU A 11 -4.05 9.69 -0.07
C GLU A 11 -4.07 9.13 1.35
N LYS A 12 -4.26 10.01 2.34
CA LYS A 12 -4.45 9.59 3.71
C LYS A 12 -5.90 9.15 3.93
N VAL A 13 -6.02 8.03 4.63
CA VAL A 13 -7.28 7.38 4.95
C VAL A 13 -7.34 7.05 6.43
N ARG A 14 -8.55 7.05 6.98
CA ARG A 14 -8.84 6.54 8.32
C ARG A 14 -9.44 5.14 8.21
N ILE A 15 -8.97 4.23 9.05
CA ILE A 15 -9.46 2.85 9.08
C ILE A 15 -10.80 2.80 9.81
N ARG A 16 -11.80 2.19 9.16
CA ARG A 16 -13.10 1.82 9.70
C ARG A 16 -13.50 0.43 9.24
N THR A 17 -13.12 -0.58 10.01
CA THR A 17 -13.34 -1.99 9.71
C THR A 17 -14.30 -2.65 10.68
N ASN A 18 -15.11 -3.57 10.15
CA ASN A 18 -15.92 -4.49 10.93
C ASN A 18 -15.25 -5.87 11.09
N ASP A 19 -14.08 -6.10 10.49
CA ASP A 19 -13.32 -7.34 10.63
C ASP A 19 -12.75 -7.42 12.07
N PRO A 20 -13.17 -8.42 12.88
CA PRO A 20 -12.67 -8.56 14.25
C PRO A 20 -11.14 -8.69 14.33
N ALA A 21 -10.49 -9.26 13.32
CA ALA A 21 -9.03 -9.39 13.29
C ALA A 21 -8.32 -8.03 13.14
N LYS A 22 -8.99 -7.06 12.52
CA LYS A 22 -8.47 -5.70 12.28
C LYS A 22 -9.10 -4.65 13.20
N ALA A 23 -10.01 -5.03 14.09
CA ALA A 23 -10.76 -4.09 14.93
C ALA A 23 -9.88 -3.15 15.76
N HIS A 24 -8.70 -3.63 16.17
CA HIS A 24 -7.69 -2.85 16.90
C HIS A 24 -7.07 -1.70 16.07
N LEU A 25 -7.26 -1.68 14.75
CA LEU A 25 -6.79 -0.65 13.83
C LEU A 25 -7.80 0.48 13.62
N ASN A 26 -9.03 0.35 14.13
CA ASN A 26 -10.09 1.33 13.94
C ASN A 26 -9.68 2.73 14.44
N GLY A 27 -9.88 3.74 13.59
CA GLY A 27 -9.51 5.12 13.87
C GLY A 27 -8.04 5.46 13.59
N GLU A 28 -7.18 4.48 13.32
CA GLU A 28 -5.84 4.76 12.82
C GLU A 28 -5.87 5.44 11.45
N VAL A 29 -4.81 6.19 11.17
CA VAL A 29 -4.60 6.91 9.91
C VAL A 29 -3.36 6.34 9.23
N GLY A 30 -3.42 6.24 7.92
CA GLY A 30 -2.28 5.85 7.10
C GLY A 30 -2.43 6.33 5.67
N ALA A 31 -1.41 6.13 4.86
CA ALA A 31 -1.40 6.51 3.45
C ALA A 31 -1.49 5.29 2.54
N VAL A 32 -2.23 5.43 1.43
CA VAL A 32 -2.31 4.41 0.39
C VAL A 32 -0.98 4.31 -0.37
N ILE A 33 -0.32 3.15 -0.31
CA ILE A 33 0.96 2.90 -1.01
C ILE A 33 0.86 1.82 -2.09
N GLY A 34 -0.29 1.14 -2.18
CA GLY A 34 -0.58 0.10 -3.17
C GLY A 34 -2.08 -0.06 -3.36
N ARG A 35 -2.48 -0.52 -4.54
CA ARG A 35 -3.87 -0.88 -4.83
C ARG A 35 -3.95 -1.98 -5.87
N THR A 36 -4.95 -2.84 -5.75
CA THR A 36 -5.26 -3.90 -6.71
C THR A 36 -6.76 -4.10 -6.79
N GLU A 37 -7.26 -4.54 -7.94
CA GLU A 37 -8.65 -4.98 -8.08
C GLU A 37 -8.89 -6.24 -7.23
N THR A 38 -10.11 -6.42 -6.75
CA THR A 38 -10.57 -7.72 -6.22
C THR A 38 -10.62 -8.75 -7.33
N GLU A 39 -10.60 -10.05 -6.98
CA GLU A 39 -10.62 -11.14 -7.96
C GLU A 39 -11.87 -11.10 -8.87
N ASP A 40 -13.02 -10.75 -8.30
CA ASP A 40 -14.29 -10.57 -9.02
C ASP A 40 -14.42 -9.21 -9.73
N ARG A 41 -13.42 -8.32 -9.57
CA ARG A 41 -13.35 -6.96 -10.13
C ARG A 41 -14.54 -6.07 -9.77
N THR A 42 -15.11 -6.27 -8.59
CA THR A 42 -16.24 -5.46 -8.08
C THR A 42 -15.79 -4.35 -7.13
N SER A 43 -14.60 -4.46 -6.54
CA SER A 43 -14.03 -3.52 -5.58
C SER A 43 -12.50 -3.44 -5.74
N TRP A 44 -11.86 -2.73 -4.82
CA TRP A 44 -10.41 -2.56 -4.75
C TRP A 44 -9.90 -2.93 -3.36
N TYR A 45 -8.73 -3.58 -3.33
CA TYR A 45 -7.91 -3.68 -2.14
C TYR A 45 -6.84 -2.58 -2.15
N TYR A 46 -6.54 -2.07 -0.96
CA TYR A 46 -5.55 -1.02 -0.75
C TYR A 46 -4.51 -1.47 0.28
N ALA A 47 -3.25 -1.30 -0.08
CA ALA A 47 -2.15 -1.40 0.87
C ALA A 47 -1.95 -0.03 1.52
N VAL A 48 -2.19 0.04 2.84
CA VAL A 48 -2.12 1.27 3.62
C VAL A 48 -0.98 1.17 4.61
N SER A 49 -0.03 2.11 4.54
CA SER A 49 1.04 2.27 5.53
C SER A 49 0.50 3.07 6.71
N LEU A 50 0.36 2.44 7.87
CA LEU A 50 -0.21 3.06 9.07
C LEU A 50 0.82 3.92 9.81
N ASP A 51 0.44 5.17 10.13
CA ASP A 51 1.34 6.18 10.68
C ASP A 51 1.94 5.78 12.04
N LYS A 52 1.18 5.07 12.88
CA LYS A 52 1.61 4.68 14.24
C LYS A 52 2.37 3.37 14.31
N GLN A 53 2.04 2.42 13.46
CA GLN A 53 2.57 1.06 13.55
C GLN A 53 3.79 0.83 12.66
N HIS A 54 4.07 1.75 11.72
CA HIS A 54 5.10 1.58 10.68
C HIS A 54 4.95 0.24 9.94
N ARG A 55 3.71 -0.19 9.75
CA ARG A 55 3.33 -1.44 9.08
C ARG A 55 2.33 -1.16 7.98
N VAL A 56 2.39 -1.99 6.95
CA VAL A 56 1.47 -1.96 5.81
C VAL A 56 0.41 -3.03 6.00
N TRP A 57 -0.85 -2.63 5.88
CA TRP A 57 -1.99 -3.52 5.97
C TRP A 57 -2.82 -3.48 4.70
N CYS A 58 -3.49 -4.59 4.40
CA CYS A 58 -4.43 -4.68 3.29
C CYS A 58 -5.87 -4.45 3.79
N PHE A 59 -6.55 -3.51 3.15
CA PHE A 59 -7.94 -3.16 3.45
C PHE A 59 -8.79 -3.21 2.18
N ASP A 60 -10.01 -3.69 2.31
CA ASP A 60 -11.04 -3.49 1.29
C ASP A 60 -11.43 -2.01 1.21
N GLU A 61 -11.88 -1.56 0.04
CA GLU A 61 -12.30 -0.18 -0.21
C GLU A 61 -13.31 0.36 0.81
N HIS A 62 -14.21 -0.49 1.32
CA HIS A 62 -15.22 -0.10 2.29
C HIS A 62 -14.68 0.08 3.71
N GLU A 63 -13.48 -0.41 4.00
CA GLU A 63 -12.84 -0.28 5.31
C GLU A 63 -12.13 1.07 5.49
N LEU A 64 -12.18 1.95 4.49
CA LEU A 64 -11.40 3.18 4.43
C LEU A 64 -12.28 4.42 4.27
N GLU A 65 -11.89 5.48 4.96
CA GLU A 65 -12.48 6.81 4.81
C GLU A 65 -11.45 7.84 4.39
N PRO A 66 -11.72 8.68 3.38
CA PRO A 66 -10.80 9.74 3.01
C PRO A 66 -10.77 10.80 4.10
N ILE A 67 -9.61 11.39 4.35
CA ILE A 67 -9.48 12.52 5.29
C ILE A 67 -9.11 13.84 4.60
N GLY A 68 -8.89 13.83 3.28
CA GLY A 68 -8.58 15.03 2.50
C GLY A 68 -7.10 15.47 2.55
N GLU A 69 -6.23 14.63 3.11
CA GLU A 69 -4.79 14.87 3.20
C GLU A 69 -4.02 13.90 2.30
N TYR A 70 -2.80 14.28 1.91
CA TYR A 70 -1.90 13.44 1.14
C TYR A 70 -0.52 13.41 1.80
N ALA A 71 0.06 12.22 1.87
CA ALA A 71 1.47 12.05 2.14
C ALA A 71 2.28 12.29 0.85
N ARG A 72 3.60 12.42 0.99
CA ARG A 72 4.51 12.51 -0.15
C ARG A 72 5.14 11.16 -0.43
N ARG A 73 5.55 10.93 -1.67
CA ARG A 73 6.22 9.69 -2.05
C ARG A 73 7.52 9.48 -1.26
N GLU A 74 8.23 10.59 -1.03
CA GLU A 74 9.53 10.63 -0.34
C GLU A 74 9.41 10.26 1.14
N ASP A 75 8.20 10.29 1.71
CA ASP A 75 7.96 9.85 3.08
C ASP A 75 8.02 8.30 3.20
N PHE A 76 7.99 7.55 2.08
CA PHE A 76 8.01 6.08 2.04
C PHE A 76 9.19 5.49 1.27
N PHE A 77 9.75 6.24 0.31
CA PHE A 77 10.81 5.77 -0.56
C PHE A 77 11.93 6.79 -0.57
N ASP A 78 13.16 6.35 -0.31
CA ASP A 78 14.38 7.17 -0.33
C ASP A 78 14.87 7.48 -1.76
N GLY A 79 14.20 6.95 -2.78
CA GLY A 79 14.58 7.09 -4.18
C GLY A 79 15.68 6.14 -4.63
N THR A 80 16.18 5.27 -3.75
CA THR A 80 17.15 4.23 -4.11
C THR A 80 16.53 3.28 -5.13
N LEU A 81 17.20 3.11 -6.26
CA LEU A 81 16.81 2.16 -7.28
C LEU A 81 17.46 0.80 -6.99
N VAL A 82 16.64 -0.23 -6.87
CA VAL A 82 17.10 -1.60 -6.67
C VAL A 82 16.87 -2.40 -7.94
N LYS A 83 17.94 -2.98 -8.49
CA LYS A 83 17.84 -3.88 -9.64
C LYS A 83 17.66 -5.32 -9.15
N VAL A 84 16.70 -6.03 -9.72
CA VAL A 84 16.40 -7.42 -9.35
C VAL A 84 16.68 -8.32 -10.54
N ARG A 85 17.49 -9.36 -10.32
CA ARG A 85 17.66 -10.45 -11.27
C ARG A 85 16.66 -11.55 -10.96
N VAL A 86 15.94 -12.00 -11.98
CA VAL A 86 14.95 -13.09 -11.85
C VAL A 86 15.47 -14.33 -12.56
N ASP A 87 15.44 -15.48 -11.88
CA ASP A 87 15.84 -16.76 -12.47
C ASP A 87 14.71 -17.41 -13.31
N LYS A 88 14.99 -18.55 -13.94
CA LYS A 88 14.01 -19.28 -14.76
C LYS A 88 12.82 -19.82 -13.96
N GLN A 89 12.92 -19.88 -12.62
CA GLN A 89 11.88 -20.32 -11.71
C GLN A 89 11.08 -19.15 -11.12
N GLY A 90 11.39 -17.91 -11.52
CA GLY A 90 10.70 -16.71 -11.04
C GLY A 90 11.18 -16.18 -9.69
N ARG A 91 12.30 -16.68 -9.15
CA ARG A 91 12.86 -16.17 -7.88
C ARG A 91 13.73 -14.96 -8.14
N GLY A 92 13.55 -13.91 -7.33
CA GLY A 92 14.28 -12.64 -7.45
C GLY A 92 15.44 -12.53 -6.45
N THR A 93 16.58 -12.02 -6.91
CA THR A 93 17.69 -11.58 -6.05
C THR A 93 18.05 -10.12 -6.35
N ILE A 94 18.32 -9.35 -5.29
CA ILE A 94 18.78 -7.97 -5.43
C ILE A 94 20.21 -7.99 -5.98
N GLU A 95 20.44 -7.30 -7.10
CA GLU A 95 21.79 -6.99 -7.56
C GLU A 95 22.37 -5.89 -6.68
N LYS A 96 23.55 -6.12 -6.11
CA LYS A 96 24.26 -5.08 -5.37
C LYS A 96 24.64 -3.96 -6.35
N PRO A 97 24.52 -2.68 -5.96
CA PRO A 97 25.04 -1.59 -6.77
C PRO A 97 26.54 -1.80 -7.01
N GLU A 98 27.00 -1.51 -8.23
CA GLU A 98 28.42 -1.50 -8.56
C GLU A 98 29.10 -0.46 -7.65
N THR A 99 29.99 -0.92 -6.76
CA THR A 99 30.93 -0.02 -6.09
C THR A 99 31.94 0.43 -7.13
N GLU A 100 31.90 1.71 -7.50
CA GLU A 100 33.01 2.35 -8.22
C GLU A 100 34.22 2.38 -7.27
N ASP A 101 35.33 1.76 -7.69
CA ASP A 101 36.65 1.81 -7.04
C ASP A 101 37.33 3.18 -7.22
#